data_AF-A0A927AMB1-F1
#
_entry.id   AF-A0A927AMB1-F1
#
_cell.length_a   1.000
_cell.length_b   1.000
_cell.length_c   1.000
_cell.angle_alpha   90.00
_cell.angle_beta   90.00
_cell.angle_gamma   90.00
#
_symmetry.space_group_name_H-M   'P 1'
#
loop_
_entity.id
_entity.type
_entity.pdbx_description
1 polymer ?
#
loop_
_entity_poly.entity_id
_entity_poly.type
_entity_poly.pdbx_seq_one_letter_code
_entity_poly.pdbx_strand_id
1 'polypeptide(L)'
;MTVYNNVLSQVKNLTFSDKLRLLEELKTLVNISREAEEDSETLTTEELAASEAAWQDYLAGRDRGISSQELKQRLFGEKRG
;
A
#
# COMPACT_ATOMS: atom_id res chain seq x y z
N MET A 1 25.72 10.02 -4.76
CA MET A 1 25.45 11.44 -5.11
C MET A 1 25.86 11.84 -6.54
N THR A 2 26.57 11.01 -7.31
CA THR A 2 27.10 11.38 -8.64
C THR A 2 26.05 11.40 -9.76
N VAL A 3 25.09 10.47 -9.73
CA VAL A 3 24.07 10.33 -10.78
C VAL A 3 23.10 11.52 -10.80
N TYR A 4 22.62 11.96 -9.63
CA TYR A 4 21.71 13.10 -9.53
C TYR A 4 22.31 14.38 -10.13
N ASN A 5 23.55 14.70 -9.78
CA ASN A 5 24.21 15.90 -10.30
C ASN A 5 24.48 15.81 -11.80
N ASN A 6 24.78 14.62 -12.31
CA ASN A 6 24.98 14.41 -13.74
C ASN A 6 23.68 14.64 -14.51
N VAL A 7 22.57 14.01 -14.08
CA VAL A 7 21.24 14.21 -14.68
C VAL A 7 20.81 15.68 -14.59
N LEU A 8 21.01 16.34 -13.45
CA LEU A 8 20.69 17.76 -13.28
C LEU A 8 21.47 18.65 -14.26
N SER A 9 22.75 18.34 -14.50
CA SER A 9 23.57 19.08 -15.46
C SER A 9 23.08 18.91 -16.90
N GLN A 10 22.65 17.69 -17.26
CA GLN A 10 22.09 17.40 -18.58
C GLN A 10 20.77 18.15 -18.79
N VAL A 11 19.87 18.13 -17.80
CA VAL A 11 18.60 18.85 -17.86
C VAL A 11 18.80 20.36 -17.94
N LYS A 12 19.79 20.91 -17.21
CA LYS A 12 20.11 22.35 -17.27
C LYS A 12 20.54 22.81 -18.67
N ASN A 13 21.27 21.96 -19.40
CA ASN A 13 21.77 22.25 -20.74
C ASN A 13 20.73 22.07 -21.86
N LEU A 14 19.55 21.54 -21.57
CA LEU A 14 18.47 21.42 -22.55
C LEU A 14 17.88 22.78 -22.94
N THR A 15 17.35 22.84 -24.16
CA THR A 15 16.56 23.98 -24.63
C THR A 15 15.27 24.11 -23.81
N PHE A 16 14.65 25.29 -23.82
CA PHE A 16 13.41 25.51 -23.10
C PHE A 16 12.27 24.58 -23.57
N SER A 17 12.19 24.34 -24.88
CA SER A 17 11.20 23.42 -25.46
C SER A 17 11.43 21.98 -25.01
N ASP A 18 12.68 21.52 -24.99
CA ASP A 18 13.01 20.17 -24.53
C ASP A 18 12.76 19.99 -23.03
N LYS A 19 12.98 21.03 -22.22
CA LYS A 19 12.65 21.03 -20.78
C LYS A 19 11.15 20.87 -20.55
N LEU A 20 10.33 21.56 -21.34
CA LEU A 20 8.87 21.43 -21.26
C LEU A 20 8.40 20.05 -21.70
N ARG A 21 8.95 19.49 -22.79
CA ARG A 21 8.62 18.13 -23.23
C ARG A 21 9.00 17.10 -22.18
N LEU A 22 10.21 17.18 -21.62
CA LEU A 22 10.67 16.30 -20.55
C LEU A 22 9.76 16.38 -19.31
N LEU A 23 9.30 17.58 -18.95
CA LEU A 23 8.37 17.74 -17.83
C LEU A 23 7.03 17.02 -18.07
N GLU A 24 6.46 17.13 -19.28
CA GLU A 24 5.22 16.42 -19.62
C GLU A 24 5.41 14.90 -19.63
N GLU A 25 6.51 14.39 -20.16
CA GLU A 25 6.84 12.95 -20.11
C GLU A 25 7.06 12.43 -18.68
N LEU A 26 7.66 13.24 -17.79
CA LEU A 26 7.83 12.85 -16.39
C LEU A 26 6.48 12.84 -15.65
N LYS A 27 5.58 13.78 -15.96
CA LYS A 27 4.23 13.79 -15.37
C LYS A 27 3.44 12.55 -15.75
N THR A 28 3.52 12.08 -16.99
CA THR A 28 2.83 10.85 -17.41
C THR A 28 3.39 9.62 -16.70
N LEU A 29 4.71 9.52 -16.57
CA LEU A 29 5.36 8.44 -15.82
C LEU A 29 4.97 8.42 -14.33
N VAL A 30 4.94 9.59 -13.68
CA VAL A 30 4.51 9.69 -12.27
C VAL A 30 3.03 9.37 -12.12
N ASN A 31 2.18 9.74 -13.09
CA ASN A 31 0.76 9.41 -13.04
C ASN A 31 0.51 7.90 -13.17
N ILE A 32 1.25 7.21 -14.03
CA ILE A 32 1.18 5.75 -14.19
C ILE A 32 1.62 5.03 -12.90
N SER A 33 2.68 5.50 -12.25
CA SER A 33 3.13 4.91 -10.98
C SER A 33 2.11 5.08 -9.85
N ARG A 34 1.30 6.14 -9.87
CA ARG A 34 0.23 6.37 -8.90
C ARG A 34 -0.97 5.43 -9.13
N GLU A 35 -1.35 5.20 -10.38
CA GLU A 35 -2.42 4.25 -10.73
C GLU A 35 -2.04 2.79 -10.40
N ALA A 36 -0.74 2.46 -10.36
CA ALA A 36 -0.26 1.14 -9.94
C ALA A 36 -0.22 0.95 -8.41
N GLU A 37 -0.22 2.03 -7.61
CA GLU A 37 -0.41 1.96 -6.15
C GLU A 37 -1.90 1.95 -5.75
N GLU A 38 -2.82 2.26 -6.67
CA GLU A 38 -4.28 2.16 -6.47
C GLU A 38 -4.83 0.72 -6.54
N ASP A 39 -3.95 -0.29 -6.65
CA ASP A 39 -4.31 -1.68 -6.31
C ASP A 39 -4.17 -1.95 -4.80
N SER A 40 -4.05 -0.88 -3.99
CA SER A 40 -4.39 -0.95 -2.58
C SER A 40 -5.89 -1.16 -2.46
N GLU A 41 -6.31 -2.37 -2.06
CA GLU A 41 -7.67 -2.62 -1.58
C GLU A 41 -8.09 -1.45 -0.68
N THR A 42 -8.94 -0.56 -1.19
CA THR A 42 -9.42 0.59 -0.43
C THR A 42 -10.33 0.06 0.66
N LEU A 43 -9.77 -0.15 1.84
CA LEU A 43 -10.52 -0.50 3.03
C LEU A 43 -11.58 0.58 3.26
N THR A 44 -12.83 0.17 3.28
CA THR A 44 -13.97 1.06 3.54
C THR A 44 -13.89 1.62 4.96
N THR A 45 -14.58 2.73 5.19
CA THR A 45 -14.72 3.33 6.53
C THR A 45 -15.29 2.34 7.54
N GLU A 46 -16.17 1.45 7.10
CA GLU A 46 -16.79 0.40 7.87
C GLU A 46 -15.78 -0.69 8.25
N GLU A 47 -14.93 -1.12 7.32
CA GLU A 47 -13.88 -2.10 7.58
C GLU A 47 -12.83 -1.56 8.55
N LEU A 48 -12.44 -0.30 8.42
CA LEU A 48 -11.54 0.37 9.35
C LEU A 48 -12.14 0.47 10.76
N ALA A 49 -13.43 0.84 10.86
CA ALA A 49 -14.13 0.92 12.15
C ALA A 49 -14.26 -0.46 12.83
N ALA A 50 -14.55 -1.51 12.06
CA ALA A 50 -14.62 -2.88 12.56
C ALA A 50 -13.24 -3.37 13.04
N SER A 51 -12.18 -3.05 12.29
CA SER A 51 -10.80 -3.39 12.66
C SER A 51 -10.38 -2.68 13.96
N GLU A 52 -10.66 -1.38 14.10
CA GLU A 52 -10.33 -0.63 15.30
C GLU A 52 -11.09 -1.16 16.53
N ALA A 53 -12.37 -1.49 16.38
CA ALA A 53 -13.16 -2.07 17.48
C ALA A 53 -12.57 -3.41 17.96
N ALA A 54 -12.24 -4.31 17.02
CA ALA A 54 -11.62 -5.60 17.35
C ALA A 54 -10.27 -5.42 18.07
N TRP A 55 -9.46 -4.45 17.63
CA TRP A 55 -8.18 -4.13 18.26
C TRP A 55 -8.34 -3.62 19.69
N GLN A 56 -9.28 -2.71 19.92
CA GLN A 56 -9.57 -2.19 21.26
C GLN A 56 -10.08 -3.28 22.20
N ASP A 57 -10.91 -4.20 21.73
CA ASP A 57 -11.39 -5.33 22.53
C ASP A 57 -10.28 -6.32 22.89
N TYR A 58 -9.32 -6.55 21.98
CA TYR A 58 -8.10 -7.32 22.28
C TYR A 58 -7.25 -6.63 23.36
N LEU A 59 -6.97 -5.33 23.21
CA LEU A 59 -6.19 -4.57 24.20
C LEU A 59 -6.88 -4.52 25.57
N ALA A 60 -8.21 -4.44 25.59
CA ALA A 60 -9.00 -4.47 26.82
C ALA A 60 -9.07 -5.88 27.46
N GLY A 61 -8.47 -6.90 26.85
CA GLY A 61 -8.51 -8.29 27.31
C GLY A 61 -9.91 -8.91 27.26
N ARG A 62 -10.82 -8.29 26.51
CA ARG A 62 -12.19 -8.79 26.27
C ARG A 62 -12.19 -9.84 25.19
N ASP A 63 -11.30 -9.70 24.21
CA ASP A 63 -10.98 -10.75 23.25
C ASP A 63 -9.87 -11.65 23.81
N ARG A 64 -10.23 -12.87 24.20
CA ARG A 64 -9.28 -13.90 24.65
C ARG A 64 -8.67 -14.69 23.48
N GLY A 65 -9.02 -14.32 22.25
CA GLY A 65 -8.77 -15.10 21.06
C GLY A 65 -9.52 -16.43 21.10
N ILE A 66 -9.25 -17.26 20.09
CA ILE A 66 -9.64 -18.66 20.09
C ILE A 66 -8.40 -19.53 20.17
N SER A 67 -8.52 -20.71 20.79
CA SER A 67 -7.41 -21.64 20.86
C SER A 67 -7.03 -22.12 19.45
N SER A 68 -5.76 -22.52 19.26
CA SER A 68 -5.31 -23.10 17.98
C SER A 68 -6.16 -24.32 17.57
N GLN A 69 -6.63 -25.10 18.54
CA GLN A 69 -7.51 -26.24 18.30
C GLN A 69 -8.90 -25.81 17.82
N GLU A 70 -9.48 -24.78 18.43
CA GLU A 70 -10.78 -24.24 18.02
C GLU A 70 -10.72 -23.58 16.64
N LEU A 71 -9.62 -22.88 16.33
CA LEU A 71 -9.38 -22.33 14.99
C LEU A 71 -9.28 -23.45 13.94
N LYS A 72 -8.55 -24.53 14.23
CA LYS A 72 -8.45 -25.70 13.35
C LYS A 72 -9.81 -26.36 13.12
N GLN A 73 -10.64 -26.47 14.15
CA GLN A 73 -12.00 -27.00 14.03
C GLN A 73 -12.88 -26.12 13.14
N ARG A 74 -12.82 -24.79 13.25
CA ARG A 74 -13.60 -23.89 12.39
C ARG A 74 -13.16 -23.90 10.93
N LEU A 75 -11.86 -23.94 10.67
CA LEU A 75 -11.31 -23.88 9.31
C LEU A 75 -11.38 -25.21 8.57
N PHE A 76 -11.12 -26.31 9.29
CA PHE A 76 -10.98 -27.63 8.68
C PHE A 76 -12.09 -28.60 9.09
N GLY A 77 -13.06 -28.17 9.92
CA GLY A 77 -14.25 -28.92 10.29
C GLY A 77 -13.89 -30.33 10.71
N GLU A 78 -13.22 -30.50 11.85
CA GLU A 78 -12.56 -31.74 12.28
C GLU A 78 -13.48 -32.97 12.11
N LYS A 79 -13.36 -33.63 10.95
CA LYS A 79 -13.71 -35.02 10.70
C LYS A 79 -12.48 -35.66 10.10
N ARG A 80 -11.69 -36.32 10.95
CA ARG A 80 -11.01 -37.58 10.63
C ARG A 80 -10.32 -38.16 11.87
N GLY A 81 -10.90 -39.27 12.33
CA GLY A 81 -10.21 -40.40 12.97
C GLY A 81 -9.87 -40.24 14.43
#